data_AF-A0A8S3WPQ8-F1
#
_entry.id   AF-A0A8S3WPQ8-F1
#
_cell.length_a   1.000
_cell.length_b   1.000
_cell.length_c   1.000
_cell.angle_alpha   90.00
_cell.angle_beta   90.00
_cell.angle_gamma   90.00
#
_symmetry.space_group_name_H-M   'P 1'
#
loop_
_entity.id
_entity.type
_entity.pdbx_description
1 polymer ?
#
loop_
_entity_poly.entity_id
_entity_poly.type
_entity_poly.pdbx_seq_one_letter_code
_entity_poly.pdbx_strand_id
1 'polypeptide(L)'
;MMGKRSKKKLPGEEVFEETTEEEEVDTSAEEDSEKEQRKYKPYFVSDYNRRYPEDSVLVEFVVFVESNDERPIGTRDMKSLSTHMKRFNKGIKYLQSMNKYKIGINFEKPSLANAFLNNVTFLNEYKTKASIPAVGTEISGVITNVPTNLSNSRIFGMLTAQV
;
A
#
# COMPACT_ATOMS: atom_id res chain seq x y z
N MET A 1 -65.12 3.44 8.58
CA MET A 1 -64.60 2.51 7.56
C MET A 1 -63.25 1.99 8.01
N MET A 2 -63.04 0.67 7.93
CA MET A 2 -61.75 -0.05 7.93
C MET A 2 -60.84 0.11 9.17
N GLY A 3 -60.30 -0.93 9.80
CA GLY A 3 -60.33 -2.36 9.55
C GLY A 3 -59.35 -3.02 10.53
N LYS A 4 -59.80 -4.08 11.22
CA LYS A 4 -58.97 -4.92 12.09
C LYS A 4 -57.89 -5.62 11.25
N ARG A 5 -56.64 -5.68 11.74
CA ARG A 5 -55.64 -6.64 11.22
C ARG A 5 -55.06 -7.50 12.35
N SER A 6 -55.10 -8.79 12.04
CA SER A 6 -54.90 -9.96 12.87
C SER A 6 -53.43 -10.24 13.16
N LYS A 7 -53.16 -10.75 14.36
CA LYS A 7 -51.94 -11.49 14.73
C LYS A 7 -51.84 -12.75 13.85
N LYS A 8 -50.65 -13.07 13.32
CA LYS A 8 -50.35 -14.39 12.73
C LYS A 8 -49.45 -15.16 13.70
N LYS A 9 -49.80 -16.43 13.92
CA LYS A 9 -49.15 -17.42 14.78
C LYS A 9 -47.94 -18.06 14.10
N LEU A 10 -46.99 -18.50 14.91
CA LEU A 10 -45.89 -19.43 14.62
C LEU A 10 -46.40 -20.87 14.37
N PRO A 11 -45.71 -21.64 13.52
CA PRO A 11 -45.44 -23.07 13.75
C PRO A 11 -43.92 -23.24 13.97
N GLY A 12 -43.35 -24.19 14.70
CA GLY A 12 -43.78 -25.47 15.26
C GLY A 12 -42.46 -26.23 15.43
N GLU A 13 -42.20 -26.78 16.61
CA GLU A 13 -40.99 -27.54 16.96
C GLU A 13 -40.86 -28.79 16.09
N GLU A 14 -39.65 -29.05 15.57
CA GLU A 14 -39.20 -30.40 15.28
C GLU A 14 -37.84 -30.62 15.94
N VAL A 15 -37.85 -31.60 16.86
CA VAL A 15 -36.73 -32.12 17.65
C VAL A 15 -35.80 -32.87 16.69
N PHE A 16 -34.51 -32.52 16.68
CA PHE A 16 -33.50 -33.30 15.97
C PHE A 16 -32.57 -33.95 17.00
N GLU A 17 -32.57 -35.28 16.99
CA GLU A 17 -31.84 -36.14 17.91
C GLU A 17 -30.32 -35.99 17.74
N GLU A 18 -29.66 -35.88 18.89
CA GLU A 18 -28.22 -35.85 19.08
C GLU A 18 -27.68 -37.28 18.90
N THR A 19 -26.80 -37.49 17.92
CA THR A 19 -25.94 -38.68 17.84
C THR A 19 -24.50 -38.22 17.85
N THR A 20 -23.89 -38.36 19.03
CA THR A 20 -22.47 -38.12 19.28
C THR A 20 -21.72 -39.38 18.87
N GLU A 21 -21.14 -39.37 17.68
CA GLU A 21 -20.05 -40.28 17.33
C GLU A 21 -18.75 -39.50 17.58
N GLU A 22 -18.01 -39.92 18.62
CA GLU A 22 -16.69 -39.41 18.93
C GLU A 22 -15.72 -39.88 17.82
N GLU A 23 -15.54 -39.05 16.79
CA GLU A 23 -14.40 -39.19 15.88
C GLU A 23 -13.13 -38.82 16.65
N GLU A 24 -12.24 -39.79 16.82
CA GLU A 24 -10.86 -39.55 17.25
C GLU A 24 -10.21 -38.59 16.25
N VAL A 25 -10.05 -37.32 16.64
CA VAL A 25 -9.36 -36.31 15.86
C VAL A 25 -7.88 -36.70 15.77
N ASP A 26 -7.50 -37.24 14.61
CA ASP A 26 -6.11 -37.42 14.23
C ASP A 26 -5.46 -36.04 14.08
N THR A 27 -4.79 -35.59 15.15
CA THR A 27 -4.09 -34.32 15.23
C THR A 27 -2.86 -34.21 14.30
N SER A 28 -2.55 -35.23 13.50
CA SER A 28 -1.45 -35.17 12.53
C SER A 28 -1.81 -34.38 11.25
N ALA A 29 -3.09 -34.29 10.88
CA ALA A 29 -3.55 -33.57 9.70
C ALA A 29 -3.59 -32.04 9.89
N GLU A 30 -3.76 -31.57 11.13
CA GLU A 30 -3.88 -30.14 11.42
C GLU A 30 -2.56 -29.40 11.22
N GLU A 31 -1.42 -29.98 11.63
CA GLU A 31 -0.10 -29.35 11.47
C GLU A 31 0.33 -29.18 10.02
N ASP A 32 0.00 -30.14 9.14
CA ASP A 32 0.34 -30.06 7.72
C ASP A 32 -0.59 -29.09 6.98
N SER A 33 -1.88 -29.06 7.35
CA SER A 33 -2.83 -28.09 6.79
C SER A 33 -2.46 -26.64 7.15
N GLU A 34 -2.00 -26.38 8.38
CA GLU A 34 -1.57 -25.06 8.79
C GLU A 34 -0.29 -24.60 8.08
N LYS A 35 0.67 -25.51 7.88
CA LYS A 35 1.92 -25.23 7.15
C LYS A 35 1.63 -24.94 5.67
N GLU A 36 0.74 -25.70 5.04
CA GLU A 36 0.29 -25.44 3.66
C GLU A 36 -0.48 -24.12 3.54
N GLN A 37 -1.36 -23.80 4.49
CA GLN A 37 -2.10 -22.55 4.48
C GLN A 37 -1.17 -21.33 4.57
N ARG A 38 -0.08 -21.41 5.34
CA ARG A 38 0.90 -20.31 5.45
C ARG A 38 1.72 -20.10 4.18
N LYS A 39 1.96 -21.17 3.42
CA LYS A 39 2.79 -21.17 2.20
C LYS A 39 2.25 -20.27 1.08
N TYR A 40 0.93 -20.25 0.92
CA TYR A 40 0.23 -19.47 -0.11
C TYR A 40 -0.29 -18.11 0.38
N LYS A 41 -0.02 -17.73 1.64
CA LYS A 41 -0.40 -16.40 2.12
C LYS A 41 0.31 -15.31 1.30
N PRO A 42 -0.37 -14.19 1.00
CA PRO A 42 0.28 -13.05 0.37
C PRO A 42 1.53 -12.66 1.15
N TYR A 43 2.65 -12.54 0.44
CA TYR A 43 3.90 -12.11 1.04
C TYR A 43 3.99 -10.59 1.00
N PHE A 44 4.29 -9.99 2.15
CA PHE A 44 4.50 -8.55 2.28
C PHE A 44 5.95 -8.31 2.70
N VAL A 45 6.63 -7.45 1.96
CA VAL A 45 7.98 -7.00 2.31
C VAL A 45 7.90 -6.11 3.54
N SER A 46 8.59 -6.48 4.60
CA SER A 46 8.75 -5.64 5.79
C SER A 46 9.49 -4.35 5.44
N ASP A 47 9.04 -3.22 5.98
CA ASP A 47 9.67 -1.90 5.81
C ASP A 47 9.80 -1.44 4.35
N TYR A 48 8.94 -1.93 3.46
CA TYR A 48 8.92 -1.47 2.09
C TYR A 48 8.63 0.03 2.01
N ASN A 49 9.59 0.77 1.46
CA ASN A 49 9.43 2.17 1.13
C ASN A 49 9.72 2.38 -0.36
N ARG A 50 8.79 3.01 -1.07
CA ARG A 50 8.92 3.27 -2.50
C ARG A 50 10.10 4.20 -2.74
N ARG A 51 10.94 3.82 -3.69
CA ARG A 51 12.10 4.60 -4.15
C ARG A 51 12.21 4.45 -5.65
N TYR A 52 12.71 5.48 -6.30
CA TYR A 52 13.04 5.38 -7.72
C TYR A 52 14.33 4.56 -7.89
N PRO A 53 14.37 3.60 -8.83
CA PRO A 53 15.60 2.90 -9.14
C PRO A 53 16.63 3.87 -9.76
N GLU A 54 17.92 3.67 -9.46
CA GLU A 54 18.98 4.59 -9.92
C GLU A 54 19.23 4.50 -11.43
N ASP A 55 18.91 3.36 -12.04
CA ASP A 55 18.95 3.07 -13.47
C ASP A 55 17.61 3.34 -14.18
N SER A 56 16.68 4.04 -13.52
CA SER A 56 15.40 4.40 -14.11
C SER A 56 15.54 5.14 -15.44
N VAL A 57 14.81 4.69 -16.45
CA VAL A 57 14.70 5.35 -17.77
C VAL A 57 13.71 6.52 -17.79
N LEU A 58 13.04 6.81 -16.67
CA LEU A 58 12.13 7.94 -16.54
C LEU A 58 12.87 9.28 -16.71
N VAL A 59 12.22 10.22 -17.39
CA VAL A 59 12.75 11.57 -17.63
C VAL A 59 12.48 12.51 -16.47
N GLU A 60 11.40 12.27 -15.71
CA GLU A 60 11.01 13.08 -14.56
C GLU A 60 10.60 12.20 -13.39
N PHE A 61 10.99 12.64 -12.18
CA PHE A 61 10.78 11.92 -10.94
C PHE A 61 9.92 12.76 -10.01
N VAL A 62 8.64 12.41 -9.88
CA VAL A 62 7.68 13.18 -9.10
C VAL A 62 7.60 12.66 -7.66
N VAL A 63 7.79 13.55 -6.71
CA VAL A 63 7.48 13.28 -5.30
C VAL A 63 6.28 14.13 -4.90
N PHE A 64 5.23 13.47 -4.43
CA PHE A 64 4.08 14.16 -3.88
C PHE A 64 4.35 14.57 -2.44
N VAL A 65 4.03 15.81 -2.12
CA VAL A 65 4.11 16.36 -0.77
C VAL A 65 2.70 16.77 -0.34
N GLU A 66 2.30 16.25 0.81
CA GLU A 66 0.98 16.47 1.40
C GLU A 66 1.11 17.06 2.80
N SER A 67 0.23 17.97 3.18
CA SER A 67 0.18 18.53 4.54
C SER A 67 -0.32 17.46 5.53
N ASN A 68 0.33 17.35 6.67
CA ASN A 68 -0.11 16.50 7.78
C ASN A 68 -1.07 17.22 8.74
N ASP A 69 -1.23 18.54 8.62
CA ASP A 69 -1.99 19.38 9.56
C ASP A 69 -3.11 20.19 8.90
N GLU A 70 -3.59 19.72 7.74
CA GLU A 70 -4.65 20.35 6.93
C GLU A 70 -4.36 21.83 6.59
N ARG A 71 -3.09 22.22 6.59
CA ARG A 71 -2.69 23.56 6.17
C ARG A 71 -2.53 23.60 4.65
N PRO A 72 -3.13 24.59 3.96
CA PRO A 72 -2.98 24.68 2.52
C PRO A 72 -1.52 24.90 2.11
N ILE A 73 -1.02 24.03 1.23
CA ILE A 73 0.30 24.14 0.59
C ILE A 73 0.13 24.62 -0.86
N GLY A 74 -0.86 24.06 -1.57
CA GLY A 74 -1.03 24.25 -3.02
C GLY A 74 -1.76 25.51 -3.46
N THR A 75 -2.34 26.29 -2.53
CA THR A 75 -2.98 27.59 -2.79
C THR A 75 -2.06 28.79 -2.60
N ARG A 76 -0.84 28.57 -2.10
CA ARG A 76 0.18 29.62 -1.95
C ARG A 76 0.74 29.99 -3.32
N ASP A 77 1.31 31.19 -3.47
CA ASP A 77 2.06 31.56 -4.68
C ASP A 77 3.15 30.51 -4.96
N MET A 78 2.94 29.73 -6.02
CA MET A 78 3.76 28.58 -6.36
C MET A 78 5.19 28.99 -6.74
N LYS A 79 5.38 30.23 -7.22
CA LYS A 79 6.72 30.77 -7.51
C LYS A 79 7.50 30.96 -6.22
N SER A 80 6.92 31.66 -5.25
CA SER A 80 7.53 31.85 -3.94
C SER A 80 7.80 30.52 -3.23
N LEU A 81 6.85 29.59 -3.28
CA LEU A 81 7.02 28.24 -2.72
C LEU A 81 8.16 27.46 -3.43
N SER A 82 8.24 27.55 -4.76
CA SER A 82 9.31 26.92 -5.55
C SER A 82 10.67 27.48 -5.16
N THR A 83 10.81 28.80 -5.03
CA THR A 83 12.05 29.43 -4.58
C THR A 83 12.42 28.99 -3.17
N HIS A 84 11.45 28.93 -2.25
CA HIS A 84 11.68 28.46 -0.88
C HIS A 84 12.15 26.99 -0.85
N MET A 85 11.43 26.11 -1.52
CA MET A 85 11.76 24.68 -1.61
C MET A 85 13.15 24.43 -2.19
N LYS A 86 13.51 25.15 -3.27
CA LYS A 86 14.82 25.05 -3.92
C LYS A 86 15.99 25.49 -3.04
N ARG A 87 15.76 26.33 -2.02
CA ARG A 87 16.83 26.74 -1.07
C ARG A 87 17.27 25.59 -0.17
N PHE A 88 16.33 24.73 0.23
CA PHE A 88 16.59 23.62 1.16
C PHE A 88 16.81 22.28 0.44
N ASN A 89 16.32 22.15 -0.80
CA ASN A 89 16.33 20.89 -1.53
C ASN A 89 16.88 21.08 -2.95
N LYS A 90 17.95 20.35 -3.27
CA LYS A 90 18.62 20.40 -4.58
C LYS A 90 17.84 19.57 -5.60
N GLY A 91 17.98 19.94 -6.88
CA GLY A 91 17.44 19.14 -7.99
C GLY A 91 15.95 19.31 -8.30
N ILE A 92 15.27 20.23 -7.61
CA ILE A 92 13.87 20.55 -7.93
C ILE A 92 13.83 21.31 -9.25
N LYS A 93 13.20 20.70 -10.25
CA LYS A 93 12.95 21.30 -11.57
C LYS A 93 11.81 22.31 -11.47
N TYR A 94 10.63 21.82 -11.09
CA TYR A 94 9.43 22.62 -10.91
C TYR A 94 8.46 21.99 -9.90
N LEU A 95 7.50 22.80 -9.45
CA LEU A 95 6.37 22.37 -8.61
C LEU A 95 5.10 22.33 -9.46
N GLN A 96 4.24 21.36 -9.19
CA GLN A 96 2.92 21.24 -9.77
C GLN A 96 1.86 21.27 -8.66
N SER A 97 0.91 22.19 -8.75
CA SER A 97 -0.24 22.17 -7.83
C SER A 97 -1.16 21.01 -8.19
N MET A 98 -1.60 20.25 -7.19
CA MET A 98 -2.61 19.21 -7.39
C MET A 98 -3.93 19.63 -6.74
N ASN A 99 -3.88 19.98 -5.46
CA ASN A 99 -5.00 20.52 -4.71
C ASN A 99 -4.49 21.41 -3.57
N LYS A 100 -5.40 21.93 -2.74
CA LYS A 100 -5.04 22.84 -1.63
C LYS A 100 -4.03 22.23 -0.65
N TYR A 101 -3.99 20.92 -0.43
CA TYR A 101 -3.14 20.25 0.57
C TYR A 101 -2.00 19.45 -0.03
N LYS A 102 -1.96 19.29 -1.35
CA LYS A 102 -1.03 18.40 -2.04
C LYS A 102 -0.41 19.06 -3.26
N ILE A 103 0.90 18.90 -3.39
CA ILE A 103 1.70 19.36 -4.52
C ILE A 103 2.58 18.21 -5.04
N GLY A 104 2.93 18.26 -6.32
CA GLY A 104 3.97 17.44 -6.92
C GLY A 104 5.27 18.23 -7.05
N ILE A 105 6.38 17.62 -6.64
CA ILE A 105 7.73 18.17 -6.80
C ILE A 105 8.45 17.30 -7.83
N ASN A 106 8.83 17.89 -8.96
CA ASN A 106 9.51 17.17 -10.03
C ASN A 106 11.03 17.33 -9.92
N PHE A 107 11.74 16.22 -9.95
CA PHE A 107 13.19 16.12 -9.92
C PHE A 107 13.73 15.59 -11.25
N GLU A 108 14.96 16.00 -11.58
CA GLU A 108 15.66 15.55 -12.80
C GLU A 108 16.36 14.20 -12.65
N LYS A 109 16.60 13.75 -11.41
CA LYS A 109 17.34 12.52 -11.12
C LYS A 109 16.65 11.70 -10.02
N PRO A 110 16.71 10.36 -10.09
CA PRO A 110 16.11 9.47 -9.09
C PRO A 110 16.76 9.67 -7.72
N SER A 111 18.09 9.73 -7.64
CA SER A 111 18.84 10.00 -6.41
C SER A 111 18.41 11.28 -5.67
N LEU A 112 18.05 12.35 -6.39
CA LEU A 112 17.61 13.61 -5.79
C LEU A 112 16.18 13.51 -5.23
N ALA A 113 15.28 12.84 -5.95
CA ALA A 113 13.94 12.53 -5.45
C ALA A 113 14.00 11.61 -4.21
N ASN A 114 14.84 10.57 -4.25
CA ASN A 114 15.08 9.66 -3.14
C ASN A 114 15.69 10.39 -1.93
N ALA A 115 16.63 11.30 -2.14
CA ALA A 115 17.20 12.12 -1.07
C ALA A 115 16.15 13.01 -0.42
N PHE A 116 15.25 13.61 -1.20
CA PHE A 116 14.14 14.41 -0.67
C PHE A 116 13.18 13.58 0.19
N LEU A 117 12.83 12.37 -0.24
CA LEU A 117 11.98 11.45 0.55
C LEU A 117 12.58 11.08 1.91
N ASN A 118 13.91 10.98 1.96
CA ASN A 118 14.65 10.69 3.19
C ASN A 118 14.96 11.95 4.03
N ASN A 119 14.56 13.14 3.59
CA ASN A 119 14.81 14.39 4.32
C ASN A 119 13.79 14.58 5.45
N VAL A 120 13.86 13.72 6.46
CA VAL A 120 12.93 13.68 7.59
C VAL A 120 12.92 15.00 8.37
N THR A 121 14.07 15.67 8.49
CA THR A 121 14.18 16.97 9.17
C THR A 121 13.29 18.01 8.50
N PHE A 122 13.43 18.17 7.18
CA PHE A 122 12.59 19.10 6.42
C PHE A 122 11.12 18.71 6.47
N LEU A 123 10.79 17.43 6.21
CA LEU A 123 9.40 16.98 6.18
C LEU A 123 8.69 17.21 7.52
N ASN A 124 9.38 16.94 8.64
CA ASN A 124 8.82 17.16 9.98
C ASN A 124 8.72 18.64 10.35
N GLU A 125 9.73 19.45 10.05
CA GLU A 125 9.73 20.90 10.32
C GLU A 125 8.52 21.58 9.66
N TYR A 126 8.24 21.22 8.41
CA TYR A 126 7.12 21.76 7.65
C TYR A 126 5.81 20.98 7.82
N LYS A 127 5.78 19.95 8.69
CA LYS A 127 4.62 19.09 8.93
C LYS A 127 4.01 18.53 7.63
N THR A 128 4.86 18.00 6.76
CA THR A 128 4.46 17.43 5.49
C THR A 128 4.87 15.96 5.39
N LYS A 129 4.18 15.21 4.53
CA LYS A 129 4.52 13.84 4.18
C LYS A 129 4.85 13.77 2.70
N ALA A 130 5.96 13.11 2.38
CA ALA A 130 6.37 12.86 1.02
C ALA A 130 6.04 11.42 0.60
N SER A 131 5.62 11.22 -0.65
CA SER A 131 5.37 9.89 -1.22
C SER A 131 5.58 9.87 -2.73
N ILE A 132 5.94 8.70 -3.27
CA ILE A 132 6.02 8.46 -4.71
C ILE A 132 4.73 7.75 -5.17
N PRO A 133 4.16 8.09 -6.35
CA PRO A 133 3.10 7.29 -6.96
C PRO A 133 3.54 5.85 -7.23
N ALA A 134 2.68 4.89 -6.90
CA ALA A 134 2.88 3.47 -7.24
C ALA A 134 3.17 3.27 -8.73
N VAL A 135 2.43 3.96 -9.61
CA VAL A 135 2.59 3.91 -11.08
C VAL A 135 4.03 4.20 -11.53
N GLY A 136 4.78 5.03 -10.79
CA GLY A 136 6.15 5.40 -11.16
C GLY A 136 7.24 4.44 -10.67
N THR A 137 6.90 3.44 -9.87
CA THR A 137 7.90 2.59 -9.19
C THR A 137 7.56 1.10 -9.17
N GLU A 138 6.30 0.74 -9.32
CA GLU A 138 5.84 -0.64 -9.22
C GLU A 138 5.67 -1.26 -10.61
N ILE A 139 6.19 -2.47 -10.78
CA ILE A 139 5.94 -3.32 -11.94
C ILE A 139 4.88 -4.33 -11.51
N SER A 140 3.75 -4.36 -12.22
CA SER A 140 2.71 -5.37 -12.04
C SER A 140 2.81 -6.42 -13.14
N GLY A 141 2.62 -7.69 -12.78
CA GLY A 141 2.68 -8.80 -13.74
C GLY A 141 2.05 -10.08 -13.20
N VAL A 142 1.85 -11.04 -14.09
CA VAL A 142 1.37 -12.39 -13.74
C VAL A 142 2.49 -13.38 -14.01
N ILE A 143 2.81 -14.20 -13.01
CA ILE A 143 3.76 -15.30 -13.15
C ILE A 143 2.95 -16.56 -13.42
N THR A 144 3.19 -17.18 -14.57
CA THR A 144 2.59 -18.45 -14.94
C THR A 144 3.53 -19.61 -14.59
N ASN A 145 2.98 -20.82 -14.49
CA ASN A 145 3.75 -22.04 -14.26
C ASN A 145 4.59 -22.04 -12.96
N VAL A 146 4.02 -21.50 -11.88
CA VAL A 146 4.67 -21.47 -10.56
C VAL A 146 4.65 -22.87 -9.93
N PRO A 147 5.80 -23.42 -9.50
CA PRO A 147 5.83 -24.70 -8.79
C PRO A 147 5.01 -24.67 -7.50
N THR A 148 4.14 -25.66 -7.31
CA THR A 148 3.27 -25.77 -6.11
C THR A 148 4.04 -26.01 -4.83
N ASN A 149 5.31 -26.42 -4.90
CA ASN A 149 6.15 -26.66 -3.74
C ASN A 149 6.77 -25.37 -3.15
N LEU A 150 6.71 -24.23 -3.82
CA LEU A 150 7.30 -22.97 -3.35
C LEU A 150 6.31 -22.10 -2.56
N SER A 151 6.81 -21.38 -1.56
CA SER A 151 6.06 -20.33 -0.87
C SER A 151 6.13 -19.00 -1.63
N ASN A 152 5.13 -18.14 -1.41
CA ASN A 152 5.12 -16.80 -2.01
C ASN A 152 6.36 -15.96 -1.62
N SER A 153 6.85 -16.11 -0.38
CA SER A 153 8.09 -15.46 0.07
C SER A 153 9.33 -15.94 -0.69
N ARG A 154 9.40 -17.24 -1.01
CA ARG A 154 10.53 -17.84 -1.74
C ARG A 154 10.51 -17.43 -3.21
N ILE A 155 9.33 -17.43 -3.82
CA ILE A 155 9.12 -16.96 -5.20
C ILE A 155 9.57 -15.50 -5.31
N PHE A 156 9.12 -14.64 -4.39
CA PHE A 156 9.55 -13.24 -4.34
C PHE A 156 11.08 -13.11 -4.28
N GLY A 157 11.73 -13.82 -3.35
CA GLY A 157 13.19 -13.78 -3.21
C GLY A 157 13.96 -14.22 -4.46
N MET A 158 13.44 -15.22 -5.19
CA MET A 158 14.04 -15.66 -6.46
C MET A 158 13.96 -14.59 -7.55
N LEU A 159 12.84 -13.87 -7.65
CA LEU A 159 12.65 -12.81 -8.64
C LEU A 159 13.53 -11.60 -8.35
N THR A 160 13.68 -11.24 -7.08
CA THR A 160 14.46 -10.06 -6.68
C THR A 160 15.97 -10.32 -6.67
N ALA A 161 16.42 -11.58 -6.61
CA ALA A 161 17.84 -11.93 -6.61
C ALA A 161 18.49 -11.94 -8.01
N GLN A 162 17.68 -11.81 -9.07
CA GLN A 162 18.15 -11.80 -10.47
C GLN A 162 18.34 -10.38 -11.04
N VAL A 163 18.13 -9.34 -10.22
CA VAL A 163 18.38 -7.93 -10.52
C VAL A 163 19.60 -7.48 -9.72
#